data_AF-A0A7S0FV18-F1
#
_entry.id   AF-A0A7S0FV18-F1
#
_cell.length_a   1.000
_cell.length_b   1.000
_cell.length_c   1.000
_cell.angle_alpha   90.00
_cell.angle_beta   90.00
_cell.angle_gamma   90.00
#
_symmetry.space_group_name_H-M   'P 1'
#
loop_
_entity.id
_entity.type
_entity.pdbx_description
1 polymer ?
#
loop_
_entity_poly.entity_id
_entity_poly.type
_entity_poly.pdbx_seq_one_letter_code
_entity_poly.pdbx_strand_id
1 'polypeptide(L)'
;AAAGPEAAANTGDGRELSAFLHQQLPPHLCPITRDSGHSYGFLHRLDVPSSGLILVARTYEAYYDLMVQLGSGALRRDYAALCHGWTPSLARDCLDAPICWDDASSSPRALSAV
;
A
#
# COMPACT_ATOMS: atom_id res chain seq x y z
N ALA A 1 27.39 6.48 -15.32
CA ALA A 1 27.64 5.05 -15.59
C ALA A 1 26.48 4.26 -15.00
N ALA A 2 25.75 3.56 -15.88
CA ALA A 2 24.73 2.52 -15.65
C ALA A 2 23.69 2.73 -14.53
N ALA A 3 22.60 3.45 -14.86
CA ALA A 3 21.29 3.13 -14.29
C ALA A 3 20.76 1.90 -15.04
N GLY A 4 20.71 0.75 -14.36
CA GLY A 4 20.12 -0.49 -14.87
C GLY A 4 18.58 -0.42 -14.94
N PRO A 5 17.95 -1.31 -15.72
CA PRO A 5 16.64 -1.11 -16.30
C PRO A 5 15.51 -1.69 -15.43
N GLU A 6 14.28 -1.46 -15.88
CA GLU A 6 13.03 -2.13 -15.45
C GLU A 6 12.14 -1.36 -14.45
N ALA A 7 11.81 -0.11 -14.79
CA ALA A 7 10.48 0.38 -14.49
C ALA A 7 9.49 -0.40 -15.38
N ALA A 8 8.89 -1.46 -14.84
CA ALA A 8 7.81 -2.18 -15.49
C ALA A 8 6.79 -1.18 -16.04
N ALA A 9 6.66 -1.17 -17.36
CA ALA A 9 5.82 -0.25 -18.09
C ALA A 9 4.38 -0.34 -17.58
N ASN A 10 3.90 0.76 -16.99
CA ASN A 10 2.51 0.95 -16.59
C ASN A 10 1.65 0.85 -17.85
N THR A 11 1.07 -0.33 -18.11
CA THR A 11 0.35 -0.66 -19.37
C THR A 11 -1.16 -0.38 -19.26
N GLY A 12 -1.57 0.47 -18.33
CA GLY A 12 -2.86 1.17 -18.41
C GLY A 12 -2.57 2.63 -18.76
N ASP A 13 -3.57 3.39 -19.21
CA ASP A 13 -3.50 4.84 -19.44
C ASP A 13 -3.34 5.64 -18.11
N GLY A 14 -2.61 5.05 -17.15
CA GLY A 14 -2.79 5.10 -15.72
C GLY A 14 -2.27 6.39 -15.14
N ARG A 15 -3.20 7.30 -14.85
CA ARG A 15 -2.92 8.51 -14.08
C ARG A 15 -2.38 8.13 -12.71
N GLU A 16 -1.26 8.73 -12.32
CA GLU A 16 -0.70 8.55 -10.99
C GLU A 16 -1.65 9.12 -9.93
N LEU A 17 -1.78 8.43 -8.79
CA LEU A 17 -2.59 8.92 -7.67
C LEU A 17 -2.06 10.27 -7.13
N SER A 18 -0.75 10.51 -7.21
CA SER A 18 -0.11 11.81 -6.92
C SER A 18 -0.68 12.93 -7.80
N ALA A 19 -0.81 12.69 -9.10
CA ALA A 19 -1.37 13.65 -10.05
C ALA A 19 -2.84 13.95 -9.75
N PHE A 20 -3.63 12.94 -9.36
CA PHE A 20 -4.99 13.13 -8.88
C PHE A 20 -5.03 14.03 -7.63
N LEU A 21 -4.17 13.77 -6.63
CA LEU A 21 -4.11 14.61 -5.43
C LEU A 21 -3.71 16.05 -5.74
N HIS A 22 -2.75 16.27 -6.64
CA HIS A 22 -2.34 17.63 -7.03
C HIS A 22 -3.48 18.44 -7.65
N GLN A 23 -4.39 17.77 -8.37
CA GLN A 23 -5.58 18.37 -8.96
C GLN A 23 -6.67 18.65 -7.92
N GLN A 24 -6.85 17.76 -6.94
CA GLN A 24 -7.91 17.87 -5.94
C GLN A 24 -7.55 18.75 -4.74
N LEU A 25 -6.27 18.85 -4.40
CA LEU A 25 -5.80 19.48 -3.16
C LEU A 25 -4.93 20.71 -3.44
N PRO A 26 -5.33 21.90 -2.92
CA PRO A 26 -4.59 23.12 -3.17
C PRO A 26 -3.22 23.11 -2.44
N PRO A 27 -2.14 23.54 -3.11
CA PRO A 27 -0.77 23.45 -2.59
C PRO A 27 -0.55 24.19 -1.28
N HIS A 28 -1.20 25.35 -1.12
CA HIS A 28 -1.01 26.19 0.05
C HIS A 28 -1.66 25.61 1.31
N LEU A 29 -2.69 24.76 1.18
CA LEU A 29 -3.30 24.07 2.31
C LEU A 29 -2.70 22.69 2.56
N CYS A 30 -2.19 22.04 1.51
CA CYS A 30 -1.70 20.67 1.57
C CYS A 30 -0.30 20.54 0.92
N PRO A 31 0.73 21.23 1.45
CA PRO A 31 2.06 21.27 0.82
C PRO A 31 2.73 19.88 0.75
N ILE A 32 2.48 19.01 1.73
CA ILE A 32 3.04 17.66 1.79
C ILE A 32 2.65 16.80 0.58
N THR A 33 1.53 17.10 -0.08
CA THR A 33 1.09 16.34 -1.27
C THR A 33 2.03 16.51 -2.48
N ARG A 34 2.96 17.48 -2.43
CA ARG A 34 3.98 17.73 -3.47
C ARG A 34 5.39 17.35 -3.02
N ASP A 35 5.54 16.87 -1.80
CA ASP A 35 6.83 16.49 -1.24
C ASP A 35 7.07 14.98 -1.45
N SER A 36 7.94 14.64 -2.40
CA SER A 36 8.34 13.25 -2.66
C SER A 36 9.12 12.63 -1.51
N GLY A 37 9.80 13.43 -0.68
CA GLY A 37 10.52 12.98 0.51
C GLY A 37 9.60 12.43 1.61
N HIS A 38 8.32 12.78 1.55
CA HIS A 38 7.26 12.27 2.43
C HIS A 38 6.20 11.48 1.65
N SER A 39 6.63 10.84 0.55
CA SER A 39 5.76 10.01 -0.29
C SER A 39 4.48 10.73 -0.73
N TYR A 40 4.53 12.05 -0.99
CA TYR A 40 3.37 12.87 -1.34
C TYR A 40 2.24 12.83 -0.29
N GLY A 41 2.59 12.55 0.97
CA GLY A 41 1.65 12.38 2.07
C GLY A 41 0.93 11.02 2.07
N PHE A 42 1.26 10.07 1.20
CA PHE A 42 0.72 8.71 1.25
C PHE A 42 1.30 7.92 2.43
N LEU A 43 0.44 7.28 3.23
CA LEU A 43 0.86 6.49 4.40
C LEU A 43 1.09 5.01 4.06
N HIS A 44 0.33 4.49 3.10
CA HIS A 44 0.38 3.09 2.69
C HIS A 44 0.05 2.97 1.21
N ARG A 45 0.37 1.81 0.62
CA ARG A 45 0.06 1.47 -0.77
C ARG A 45 -1.05 0.44 -0.84
N LEU A 46 -1.59 0.30 -2.03
CA LEU A 46 -2.47 -0.79 -2.45
C LEU A 46 -1.89 -1.34 -3.76
N ASP A 47 -1.93 -2.66 -3.95
CA ASP A 47 -1.41 -3.26 -5.17
C ASP A 47 -2.30 -2.91 -6.37
N VAL A 48 -1.71 -2.73 -7.55
CA VAL A 48 -2.41 -2.29 -8.78
C VAL A 48 -3.69 -3.09 -9.11
N PRO A 49 -3.77 -4.43 -8.98
CA PRO A 49 -5.02 -5.15 -9.26
C PRO A 49 -6.09 -4.97 -8.16
N SER A 50 -5.77 -4.30 -7.05
CA SER A 50 -6.69 -4.10 -5.93
C SER A 50 -7.33 -2.71 -6.00
N SER A 51 -8.57 -2.62 -5.51
CA SER A 51 -9.30 -1.36 -5.32
C SER A 51 -9.55 -1.13 -3.83
N GLY A 52 -9.83 0.11 -3.44
CA GLY A 52 -10.18 0.42 -2.05
C GLY A 52 -9.74 1.79 -1.60
N LEU A 53 -9.71 1.94 -0.28
CA LEU A 53 -9.36 3.19 0.39
C LEU A 53 -7.84 3.35 0.49
N ILE A 54 -7.37 4.58 0.22
CA ILE A 54 -5.99 5.01 0.43
C ILE A 54 -6.01 6.23 1.35
N LEU A 55 -5.22 6.18 2.43
CA LEU A 55 -5.08 7.29 3.36
C LEU A 55 -3.93 8.21 2.97
N VAL A 56 -4.20 9.52 2.99
CA VAL A 56 -3.25 10.58 2.64
C VAL A 56 -3.29 11.68 3.70
N ALA A 57 -2.14 12.04 4.25
CA ALA A 57 -2.00 13.17 5.14
C ALA A 57 -2.01 14.49 4.37
N ARG A 58 -2.69 15.51 4.93
CA ARG A 58 -2.71 16.87 4.36
C ARG A 58 -1.64 17.78 4.94
N THR A 59 -1.11 17.45 6.10
CA THR A 59 -0.06 18.20 6.80
C THR A 59 1.04 17.27 7.28
N TYR A 60 2.23 17.81 7.53
CA TYR A 60 3.35 17.05 8.09
C TYR A 60 3.05 16.52 9.49
N GLU A 61 2.40 17.33 10.33
CA GLU A 61 1.97 16.90 11.66
C GLU A 61 1.06 15.66 11.59
N ALA A 62 0.02 15.70 10.76
CA ALA A 62 -0.87 14.56 10.56
C ALA A 62 -0.14 13.36 9.95
N TYR A 63 0.83 13.58 9.06
CA TYR A 63 1.61 12.50 8.48
C TYR A 63 2.41 11.73 9.54
N TYR A 64 3.13 12.45 10.41
CA TYR A 64 3.91 11.81 11.46
C TYR A 64 3.04 11.13 12.52
N ASP A 65 1.92 11.74 12.91
CA ASP A 65 0.95 11.12 13.81
C ASP A 65 0.38 9.81 13.21
N LEU A 66 -0.07 9.85 11.95
CA LEU A 66 -0.59 8.68 11.26
C LEU A 66 0.48 7.60 11.03
N MET A 67 1.74 7.96 10.80
CA MET A 67 2.86 7.01 10.71
C MET A 67 3.11 6.29 12.04
N VAL A 68 3.00 6.98 13.18
CA VAL A 68 3.09 6.34 14.51
C VAL A 68 1.93 5.38 14.72
N GLN A 69 0.71 5.78 14.35
CA GLN A 69 -0.46 4.88 14.42
C GLN A 69 -0.32 3.67 13.50
N LEU A 70 0.29 3.83 12.32
CA LEU A 70 0.57 2.72 11.40
C LEU A 70 1.60 1.76 11.98
N GLY A 71 2.72 2.30 12.48
CA GLY A 71 3.80 1.51 13.07
C GLY A 71 3.42 0.80 14.37
N SER A 72 2.45 1.35 15.12
CA SER A 72 1.91 0.73 16.34
C SER A 72 0.77 -0.26 16.09
N GLY A 73 0.29 -0.39 14.85
CA GLY A 73 -0.82 -1.27 14.51
C GLY A 73 -2.20 -0.76 14.94
N ALA A 74 -2.33 0.53 15.28
CA ALA A 74 -3.60 1.15 15.68
C ALA A 74 -4.56 1.37 14.48
N LEU A 75 -4.02 1.43 13.26
CA LEU A 75 -4.81 1.56 12.03
C LEU A 75 -5.42 0.21 11.60
N ARG A 76 -6.75 0.13 11.69
CA ARG A 76 -7.53 -1.00 11.17
C ARG A 76 -7.76 -0.87 9.67
N ARG A 77 -7.64 -2.00 8.96
CA ARG A 77 -7.83 -2.11 7.51
C ARG A 77 -8.68 -3.34 7.24
N ASP A 78 -9.90 -3.13 6.78
CA ASP A 78 -10.84 -4.20 6.45
C ASP A 78 -10.90 -4.35 4.93
N TYR A 79 -10.78 -5.58 4.44
CA TYR A 79 -10.75 -5.90 3.01
C TYR A 79 -11.88 -6.88 2.67
N ALA A 80 -12.46 -6.70 1.48
CA ALA A 80 -13.34 -7.70 0.88
C ALA A 80 -12.60 -8.37 -0.27
N ALA A 81 -12.63 -9.70 -0.31
CA ALA A 81 -12.02 -10.49 -1.37
C ALA A 81 -12.95 -11.64 -1.78
N LEU A 82 -12.91 -12.00 -3.06
CA LEU A 82 -13.52 -13.22 -3.57
C LEU A 82 -12.44 -14.30 -3.63
N CYS A 83 -12.65 -15.41 -2.91
CA CYS A 83 -11.70 -16.51 -2.83
C CYS A 83 -12.17 -17.72 -3.65
N HIS A 84 -11.23 -18.55 -4.09
CA HIS A 84 -11.55 -19.83 -4.71
C HIS A 84 -11.96 -20.87 -3.67
N GLY A 85 -12.96 -21.70 -4.03
CA GLY A 85 -13.45 -22.78 -3.18
C GLY A 85 -14.38 -22.32 -2.06
N TRP A 86 -14.79 -23.27 -1.23
CA TRP A 86 -15.58 -22.99 -0.03
C TRP A 86 -14.64 -22.71 1.13
N THR A 87 -14.76 -21.53 1.74
CA THR A 87 -14.09 -21.26 3.00
C THR A 87 -14.71 -22.19 4.04
N PRO A 88 -13.95 -23.13 4.64
CA PRO A 88 -14.49 -23.96 5.71
C PRO A 88 -15.01 -23.04 6.82
N SER A 89 -16.05 -23.46 7.54
CA SER A 89 -16.48 -22.79 8.76
C SER A 89 -15.29 -22.71 9.70
N LEU A 90 -14.64 -21.55 9.70
CA LEU A 90 -13.33 -21.37 10.27
C LEU A 90 -13.44 -21.54 11.79
N ALA A 91 -12.84 -22.61 12.33
CA ALA A 91 -12.59 -22.71 13.76
C ALA A 91 -11.56 -21.66 14.25
N ARG A 92 -10.80 -21.04 13.31
CA ARG A 92 -9.88 -19.92 13.54
C ARG A 92 -10.13 -18.81 12.53
N ASP A 93 -10.38 -17.62 13.04
CA ASP A 93 -10.55 -16.36 12.31
C ASP A 93 -9.21 -15.65 11.99
N CYS A 94 -8.08 -16.25 12.36
CA CYS A 94 -6.75 -15.68 12.20
C CYS A 94 -5.81 -16.63 11.44
N LEU A 95 -5.13 -16.09 10.43
CA LEU A 95 -4.01 -16.72 9.75
C LEU A 95 -2.72 -16.01 10.21
N ASP A 96 -1.93 -16.68 11.03
CA ASP A 96 -0.65 -16.18 11.55
C ASP A 96 0.49 -17.04 11.01
N ALA A 97 1.09 -16.60 9.90
CA ALA A 97 2.18 -17.30 9.22
C ALA A 97 3.20 -16.29 8.65
N PRO A 98 4.50 -16.56 8.74
CA PRO A 98 5.53 -15.67 8.20
C PRO A 98 5.49 -15.64 6.67
N ILE A 99 5.70 -14.44 6.11
CA ILE A 99 5.82 -14.21 4.68
C ILE A 99 7.29 -13.96 4.37
N CYS A 100 7.85 -14.70 3.41
CA CYS A 100 9.19 -14.48 2.90
C CYS A 100 9.18 -14.29 1.39
N TRP A 101 10.17 -13.57 0.89
CA TRP A 101 10.50 -13.58 -0.53
C TRP A 101 11.18 -14.93 -0.84
N ASP A 102 10.84 -15.51 -1.98
CA ASP A 102 11.54 -16.68 -2.48
C ASP A 102 12.75 -16.20 -3.30
N ASP A 103 13.97 -16.51 -2.87
CA ASP A 103 15.19 -16.12 -3.57
C ASP A 103 15.31 -16.79 -4.96
N ALA A 104 14.55 -17.87 -5.21
CA ALA A 104 14.60 -18.63 -6.46
C ALA A 104 13.52 -18.22 -7.49
N SER A 105 12.49 -17.47 -7.07
CA SER A 105 11.44 -16.97 -7.96
C SER A 105 10.80 -15.73 -7.36
N SER A 106 10.59 -14.67 -8.15
CA SER A 106 10.07 -13.38 -7.68
C SER A 106 8.58 -13.38 -7.23
N SER A 107 8.08 -14.48 -6.67
CA SER A 107 6.72 -14.63 -6.15
C SER A 107 6.71 -15.07 -4.69
N PRO A 108 5.95 -14.38 -3.80
CA PRO A 108 5.83 -14.80 -2.40
C PRO A 108 5.13 -16.15 -2.28
N ARG A 109 5.63 -17.03 -1.41
CA ARG A 109 4.97 -18.26 -0.98
C ARG A 109 4.80 -18.25 0.54
N ALA A 110 3.61 -18.65 1.01
CA ALA A 110 3.42 -18.91 2.43
C ALA A 110 4.23 -20.15 2.82
N LEU A 111 5.08 -20.03 3.84
CA LEU A 111 5.78 -21.19 4.40
C LEU A 111 4.77 -22.07 5.13
N SER A 112 4.77 -23.37 4.81
CA SER A 112 4.04 -24.36 5.62
C SER A 112 4.57 -24.30 7.04
N ALA A 113 3.69 -24.00 8.00
CA ALA A 113 3.98 -24.23 9.40
C ALA A 113 4.31 -25.72 9.60
N VAL A 114 5.39 -26.00 10.33
CA VAL A 114 5.79 -27.35 10.79
C VAL A 114 4.96 -27.73 12.00
#